data_AF-A0A377FFE2-F1
#
_entry.id   AF-A0A377FFE2-F1
#
_cell.length_a   1.000
_cell.length_b   1.000
_cell.length_c   1.000
_cell.angle_alpha   90.00
_cell.angle_beta   90.00
_cell.angle_gamma   90.00
#
_symmetry.space_group_name_H-M   'P 1'
#
loop_
_entity.id
_entity.type
_entity.pdbx_description
1 polymer ?
#
loop_
_entity_poly.entity_id
_entity_poly.type
_entity_poly.pdbx_seq_one_letter_code
_entity_poly.pdbx_strand_id
1 'polypeptide(L)' 'MQQPVVRVGEWLVTPSINQISRNGRQLTLEPRLIDLLVFFAQHSGEVDWPPESPDNQYHLNK' A
#
# COMPACT_ATOMS: atom_id res chain seq x y z
N MET A 1 -10.68 -7.79 20.10
CA MET A 1 -10.86 -6.96 18.87
C MET A 1 -9.63 -7.21 18.01
N GLN A 2 -9.78 -7.78 16.82
CA GLN A 2 -8.64 -7.94 15.89
C GLN A 2 -8.31 -6.55 15.33
N GLN A 3 -7.07 -6.08 15.51
CA GLN A 3 -6.63 -4.81 14.93
C GLN A 3 -6.40 -5.01 13.43
N PRO A 4 -6.82 -4.05 12.57
CA PRO A 4 -6.71 -4.21 11.13
C PRO A 4 -5.23 -4.22 10.70
N VAL A 5 -4.84 -5.30 10.02
CA VAL A 5 -3.53 -5.43 9.36
C VAL A 5 -3.73 -5.06 7.89
N VAL A 6 -2.90 -4.15 7.38
CA VAL A 6 -2.93 -3.71 5.98
C VAL A 6 -1.80 -4.40 5.22
N ARG A 7 -2.06 -4.85 4.00
CA ARG A 7 -1.03 -5.51 3.17
C ARG A 7 -0.55 -4.56 2.07
N VAL A 8 0.76 -4.33 2.02
CA VAL A 8 1.43 -3.49 1.02
C VAL A 8 2.49 -4.33 0.31
N GLY A 9 2.14 -4.84 -0.87
CA GLY A 9 2.96 -5.84 -1.57
C GLY A 9 3.20 -7.07 -0.69
N GLU A 10 4.47 -7.34 -0.37
CA GLU A 10 4.88 -8.45 0.51
C GLU A 10 4.90 -8.08 2.00
N TRP A 11 4.69 -6.82 2.36
CA TRP A 11 4.74 -6.36 3.74
C TRP A 11 3.36 -6.39 4.39
N LEU A 12 3.32 -6.85 5.63
CA LEU A 12 2.19 -6.68 6.54
C LEU A 12 2.45 -5.44 7.40
N VAL A 13 1.50 -4.52 7.42
CA VAL A 13 1.54 -3.27 8.19
C VAL A 13 0.53 -3.39 9.33
N THR A 14 0.98 -3.14 10.56
CA THR A 14 0.16 -3.14 11.77
C THR A 14 0.17 -1.72 12.35
N PRO A 15 -0.79 -0.85 11.94
CA PRO A 15 -0.72 0.57 12.25
C PRO A 15 -0.84 0.89 13.73
N SER A 16 -1.62 0.09 14.48
CA SER A 16 -1.85 0.27 15.91
C SER A 16 -0.57 0.28 16.76
N ILE A 17 0.49 -0.35 16.28
CA ILE A 17 1.79 -0.46 16.97
C ILE A 17 2.95 0.07 16.12
N ASN A 18 2.64 0.75 15.01
CA ASN A 18 3.61 1.30 14.06
C ASN A 18 4.66 0.32 13.56
N GLN A 19 4.26 -0.90 13.22
CA GLN A 19 5.18 -1.94 12.77
C GLN A 19 4.84 -2.48 11.40
N ILE A 20 5.89 -2.88 10.69
CA ILE A 20 5.79 -3.67 9.46
C ILE A 20 6.52 -4.99 9.63
N SER A 21 6.06 -6.02 8.92
CA SER A 21 6.73 -7.31 8.88
C SER A 21 6.75 -7.94 7.49
N ARG A 22 7.83 -8.68 7.20
CA ARG A 22 8.02 -9.47 5.98
C ARG A 22 8.97 -10.62 6.28
N ASN A 23 8.61 -11.83 5.88
CA ASN A 23 9.44 -13.04 6.02
C ASN A 23 10.02 -13.23 7.43
N GLY A 24 9.21 -13.01 8.46
CA GLY A 24 9.63 -13.14 9.86
C GLY A 24 10.49 -12.00 10.41
N ARG A 25 10.84 -10.99 9.59
CA ARG A 25 11.49 -9.76 10.05
C ARG A 25 10.44 -8.72 10.40
N GLN A 26 10.66 -7.99 11.49
CA GLN A 26 9.79 -6.92 11.97
C GLN A 26 10.58 -5.63 12.16
N LEU A 27 9.98 -4.51 11.79
CA LEU A 27 10.56 -3.17 11.90
C LEU A 27 9.51 -2.23 12.48
N THR A 28 9.89 -1.44 13.48
CA THR A 28 9.09 -0.30 13.95
C THR A 28 9.45 0.91 13.10
N LEU A 29 8.43 1.61 12.61
CA LEU A 29 8.57 2.83 11.83
C LEU A 29 7.99 4.02 12.59
N GLU A 30 8.32 5.23 12.14
CA GLU A 30 7.62 6.42 12.61
C GLU A 30 6.15 6.39 12.18
N PRO A 31 5.20 6.90 13.00
CA PRO A 31 3.77 6.90 12.68
C PRO A 31 3.44 7.52 11.32
N ARG A 32 4.12 8.60 10.93
CA ARG A 32 3.89 9.26 9.64
C ARG A 32 4.19 8.35 8.44
N LEU A 33 5.17 7.46 8.55
CA LEU A 33 5.48 6.50 7.50
C LEU A 33 4.42 5.38 7.43
N ILE A 34 3.86 5.00 8.57
CA ILE A 34 2.74 4.05 8.63
C ILE A 34 1.51 4.65 7.96
N ASP A 35 1.19 5.91 8.25
CA ASP A 35 0.07 6.62 7.63
C ASP A 35 0.21 6.66 6.11
N LEU A 36 1.43 6.95 5.61
CA LEU A 36 1.75 6.90 4.18
C LEU A 36 1.54 5.52 3.56
N LEU A 37 2.00 4.45 4.22
CA LEU A 37 1.80 3.08 3.73
C LEU A 37 0.32 2.68 3.70
N VAL A 38 -0.45 3.08 4.72
CA VAL A 38 -1.90 2.85 4.76
C VAL A 38 -2.61 3.62 3.66
N PHE A 39 -2.25 4.89 3.46
CA PHE A 39 -2.77 5.71 2.38
C PHE A 39 -2.52 5.07 1.01
N PHE A 40 -1.28 4.70 0.68
CA PHE A 40 -0.98 4.07 -0.60
C PHE A 40 -1.65 2.70 -0.78
N ALA A 41 -1.88 1.95 0.29
CA ALA A 41 -2.63 0.69 0.21
C ALA A 41 -4.10 0.92 -0.20
N GLN A 42 -4.73 1.97 0.33
CA GLN A 42 -6.11 2.33 0.03
C GLN A 42 -6.28 2.85 -1.39
N HIS A 43 -5.27 3.55 -1.91
CA HIS A 43 -5.22 4.10 -3.27
C HIS A 43 -4.45 3.19 -4.24
N SER A 44 -4.38 1.87 -3.97
CA SER A 44 -3.59 0.95 -4.81
C SER A 44 -4.22 0.81 -6.20
N GLY A 45 -3.47 1.17 -7.24
CA GLY A 45 -3.95 1.13 -8.63
C GLY A 45 -4.74 2.36 -9.09
N GLU A 46 -4.97 3.34 -8.21
CA GLU A 46 -5.41 4.67 -8.62
C GLU A 46 -4.21 5.40 -9.20
N VAL A 47 -3.91 5.12 -10.46
CA VAL A 47 -3.27 6.14 -11.27
C VAL A 47 -4.28 6.56 -12.31
N ASP A 48 -4.91 7.69 -12.01
CA ASP A 48 -5.91 8.32 -12.85
C ASP A 48 -5.15 9.01 -14.00
N TRP A 49 -4.70 8.20 -14.96
CA TRP A 49 -4.19 8.74 -16.21
C TRP A 49 -5.37 9.40 -16.92
N PRO A 50 -5.24 10.64 -17.40
CA PRO A 50 -6.28 11.21 -18.24
C PRO A 50 -6.50 10.29 -19.45
N PRO A 51 -7.72 10.17 -19.98
CA PRO A 51 -8.07 9.18 -21.01
C PRO A 51 -7.20 9.27 -22.27
N GLU A 52 -6.61 10.44 -22.55
CA GLU A 52 -5.64 10.69 -23.63
C GLU A 52 -4.20 10.21 -23.36
N SER A 53 -3.90 9.70 -22.16
CA SER A 53 -2.56 9.24 -21.82
C SER A 53 -2.16 8.04 -22.70
N PRO A 54 -0.95 8.04 -23.30
CA PRO A 54 -0.42 6.91 -24.07
C PRO A 54 -0.44 5.60 -23.28
N ASP A 55 -0.29 5.68 -21.95
CA ASP A 55 -0.22 4.52 -21.06
C ASP A 55 -1.57 3.80 -20.88
N ASN A 56 -2.69 4.52 -21.06
CA ASN A 56 -4.04 3.95 -20.93
C ASN A 56 -4.34 2.90 -22.03
N GLN A 57 -3.80 3.10 -23.24
CA GLN A 57 -4.05 2.20 -24.39
C GLN A 57 -3.40 0.82 -24.22
N TYR A 58 -2.39 0.68 -23.36
CA TYR A 58 -1.73 -0.61 -23.11
C TYR A 58 -2.53 -1.53 -22.17
N HIS A 59 -3.47 -0.99 -21.40
CA HIS A 59 -4.27 -1.77 -20.45
C HIS A 59 -5.59 -2.31 -21.02
N LEU A 60 -6.09 -1.76 -22.13
CA LEU A 60 -7.38 -2.16 -22.74
C LEU A 60 -7.28 -3.34 -23.73
N ASN A 61 -6.08 -3.84 -24.02
CA ASN A 61 -5.83 -4.87 -25.03
C ASN A 61 -5.31 -6.22 -24.44
N LYS A 62 -5.67 -6.58 -23.21
CA LYS A 62 -5.39 -7.90 -22.62
C LYS A 62 -6.64 -8.62 -22.15
#